data_AF-M7XHH8-F1
#
_entry.id   AF-M7XHH8-F1
#
_cell.length_a   1.000
_cell.length_b   1.000
_cell.length_c   1.000
_cell.angle_alpha   90.00
_cell.angle_beta   90.00
_cell.angle_gamma   90.00
#
_symmetry.space_group_name_H-M   'P 1'
#
loop_
_entity.id
_entity.type
_entity.pdbx_description
1 polymer ?
#
loop_
_entity_poly.entity_id
_entity_poly.type
_entity_poly.pdbx_seq_one_letter_code
_entity_poly.pdbx_strand_id
1 'polypeptide(L)'
;MTVPLAAPAAARALYRSLLRVAMRMPDDHRSAFVVHRARSEFDKSRSLSARDDVAARLLEGEIYRDQLELQADHLSALARQQTLIPVDLRSSLASPPASAPPPSSPSPHPSASSSSRLGPSRPTRPSRPPPLPPAISASEPNSPSPPSPPSADRRKLLRAISARNSQSRVLGVRRNRFMEGPEPSWIRRKREDEQKAEGKSA
;
A
#
# COMPACT_ATOMS: atom_id res chain seq x y z
N MET A 1 38.77 -9.67 1.18
CA MET A 1 37.93 -8.49 1.53
C MET A 1 36.90 -8.92 2.55
N THR A 2 36.97 -8.39 3.77
CA THR A 2 36.09 -8.77 4.89
C THR A 2 34.75 -8.06 4.76
N VAL A 3 33.66 -8.83 4.76
CA VAL A 3 32.30 -8.27 4.79
C VAL A 3 32.08 -7.68 6.19
N PRO A 4 31.60 -6.44 6.33
CA PRO A 4 31.35 -5.85 7.64
C PRO A 4 30.29 -6.66 8.39
N LEU A 5 30.68 -7.20 9.56
CA LEU A 5 29.82 -7.97 10.49
C LEU A 5 28.53 -7.22 10.92
N ALA A 6 28.45 -5.90 10.69
CA ALA A 6 27.31 -5.07 11.02
C ALA A 6 26.07 -5.31 10.11
N ALA A 7 26.26 -5.72 8.86
CA ALA A 7 25.15 -5.89 7.89
C ALA A 7 24.07 -6.91 8.36
N PRO A 8 24.42 -8.13 8.82
CA PRO A 8 23.41 -9.08 9.30
C PRO A 8 22.74 -8.66 10.62
N ALA A 9 23.38 -7.82 11.42
CA ALA A 9 22.76 -7.25 12.62
C ALA A 9 21.71 -6.20 12.25
N ALA A 10 22.04 -5.28 11.34
CA ALA A 10 21.12 -4.27 10.81
C ALA A 10 19.90 -4.91 10.14
N ALA A 11 20.11 -5.92 9.29
CA ALA A 11 19.03 -6.67 8.65
C ALA A 11 18.05 -7.28 9.68
N ARG A 12 18.56 -7.93 10.73
CA ARG A 12 17.72 -8.50 11.80
C ARG A 12 16.98 -7.44 12.59
N ALA A 13 17.61 -6.29 12.85
CA ALA A 13 16.97 -5.16 13.53
C ALA A 13 15.80 -4.60 12.71
N LEU A 14 16.01 -4.42 11.40
CA LEU A 14 15.00 -3.97 10.45
C LEU A 14 13.85 -4.96 10.30
N TYR A 15 14.14 -6.26 10.21
CA TYR A 15 13.10 -7.29 10.18
C TYR A 15 12.21 -7.23 11.43
N ARG A 16 12.82 -7.10 12.62
CA ARG A 16 12.07 -6.96 13.88
C ARG A 16 11.25 -5.68 13.95
N SER A 17 11.77 -4.55 13.44
CA SER A 17 10.99 -3.31 13.42
C SER A 17 9.77 -3.43 12.50
N LEU A 18 9.91 -4.01 11.31
CA LEU A 18 8.78 -4.30 10.41
C LEU A 18 7.72 -5.18 11.07
N LEU A 19 8.12 -6.21 11.82
CA LEU A 19 7.17 -7.04 12.56
C LEU A 19 6.43 -6.25 13.66
N ARG A 20 7.11 -5.32 14.34
CA ARG A 20 6.44 -4.44 15.31
C ARG A 20 5.43 -3.50 14.64
N VAL A 21 5.76 -2.97 13.46
CA VAL A 21 4.83 -2.14 12.67
C VAL A 21 3.63 -2.96 12.18
N ALA A 22 3.84 -4.20 11.75
CA ALA A 22 2.75 -5.10 11.35
C ALA A 22 1.74 -5.31 12.50
N MET A 23 2.22 -5.46 13.73
CA MET A 23 1.37 -5.58 14.93
C MET A 23 0.61 -4.29 15.28
N ARG A 24 0.97 -3.13 14.69
CA ARG A 24 0.22 -1.86 14.83
C ARG A 24 -0.88 -1.69 13.79
N MET A 25 -0.99 -2.57 12.80
CA MET A 25 -2.07 -2.52 11.83
C MET A 25 -3.41 -2.87 12.50
N PRO A 26 -4.50 -2.15 12.20
CA PRO A 26 -5.79 -2.38 12.87
C PRO A 26 -6.50 -3.68 12.44
N ASP A 27 -6.17 -4.21 11.25
CA ASP A 27 -6.79 -5.41 10.69
C ASP A 27 -5.83 -6.61 10.69
N ASP A 28 -6.30 -7.78 11.10
CA ASP A 28 -5.52 -9.04 11.10
C ASP A 28 -5.00 -9.39 9.70
N HIS A 29 -5.82 -9.19 8.66
CA HIS A 29 -5.41 -9.46 7.28
C HIS A 29 -4.25 -8.57 6.83
N ARG A 30 -4.26 -7.28 7.21
CA ARG A 30 -3.19 -6.34 6.88
C ARG A 30 -1.92 -6.69 7.63
N SER A 31 -2.02 -7.00 8.92
CA SER A 31 -0.89 -7.49 9.71
C SER A 31 -0.26 -8.74 9.07
N ALA A 32 -1.08 -9.74 8.75
CA ALA A 32 -0.62 -10.97 8.10
C ALA A 32 0.05 -10.70 6.73
N PHE A 33 -0.52 -9.81 5.92
CA PHE A 33 0.06 -9.42 4.63
C PHE A 33 1.43 -8.76 4.79
N VAL A 34 1.59 -7.83 5.73
CA VAL A 34 2.87 -7.16 6.00
C VAL A 34 3.91 -8.18 6.50
N VAL A 35 3.54 -9.07 7.42
CA VAL A 35 4.44 -10.14 7.90
C VAL A 35 4.88 -11.05 6.75
N HIS A 36 3.94 -11.49 5.91
CA HIS A 36 4.23 -12.32 4.75
C HIS A 36 5.18 -11.61 3.78
N ARG A 37 4.91 -10.34 3.46
CA ARG A 37 5.75 -9.53 2.56
C ARG A 37 7.15 -9.35 3.13
N ALA A 38 7.28 -9.00 4.41
CA ALA A 38 8.57 -8.84 5.07
C ALA A 38 9.38 -10.16 5.01
N ARG A 39 8.77 -11.31 5.33
CA ARG A 39 9.44 -12.61 5.20
C ARG A 39 9.92 -12.86 3.77
N SER A 40 9.04 -12.72 2.79
CA SER A 40 9.35 -12.96 1.38
C SER A 40 10.50 -12.10 0.87
N GLU A 41 10.54 -10.81 1.21
CA GLU A 41 11.61 -9.90 0.77
C GLU A 41 12.95 -10.21 1.45
N PHE A 42 12.95 -10.59 2.73
CA PHE A 42 14.16 -11.02 3.42
C PHE A 42 14.67 -12.37 2.89
N ASP A 43 13.78 -13.30 2.55
CA ASP A 43 14.16 -14.58 1.93
C ASP A 43 14.76 -14.38 0.53
N LYS A 44 14.21 -13.47 -0.29
CA LYS A 44 14.82 -13.08 -1.57
C LYS A 44 16.19 -12.43 -1.38
N SER A 45 16.36 -11.66 -0.32
CA SER A 45 17.62 -10.96 -0.05
C SER A 45 18.71 -11.88 0.50
N ARG A 46 18.38 -13.09 0.97
CA ARG A 46 19.36 -14.07 1.47
C ARG A 46 20.34 -14.56 0.40
N SER A 47 19.94 -14.58 -0.86
CA SER A 47 20.82 -14.99 -1.96
C SER A 47 21.74 -13.88 -2.46
N LEU A 48 21.59 -12.64 -1.94
CA LEU A 48 22.43 -11.51 -2.33
C LEU A 48 23.77 -11.54 -1.58
N SER A 49 24.87 -11.60 -2.33
CA SER A 49 26.23 -11.61 -1.79
C SER A 49 26.96 -10.29 -2.01
N ALA A 50 26.59 -9.54 -3.04
CA ALA A 50 27.17 -8.24 -3.34
C ALA A 50 26.84 -7.23 -2.24
N ARG A 51 27.88 -6.62 -1.66
CA ARG A 51 27.76 -5.68 -0.54
C ARG A 51 26.84 -4.50 -0.88
N ASP A 52 26.96 -3.96 -2.09
CA ASP A 52 26.18 -2.80 -2.53
C ASP A 52 24.70 -3.15 -2.69
N ASP A 53 24.40 -4.37 -3.18
CA ASP A 53 23.02 -4.86 -3.28
C ASP A 53 22.40 -5.05 -1.90
N VAL A 54 23.16 -5.61 -0.94
CA VAL A 54 22.69 -5.75 0.45
C VAL A 54 22.42 -4.39 1.07
N ALA A 55 23.31 -3.40 0.88
CA ALA A 55 23.11 -2.05 1.38
C ALA A 55 21.89 -1.37 0.75
N ALA A 56 21.70 -1.53 -0.56
CA ALA A 56 20.53 -1.01 -1.27
C ALA A 56 19.22 -1.63 -0.76
N ARG A 57 19.21 -2.95 -0.50
CA ARG A 57 18.03 -3.64 0.07
C ARG A 57 17.71 -3.21 1.49
N LEU A 58 18.72 -2.96 2.32
CA LEU A 58 18.51 -2.42 3.66
C LEU A 58 17.86 -1.04 3.59
N LEU A 59 18.39 -0.15 2.74
CA LEU A 59 17.82 1.18 2.53
C LEU A 59 16.38 1.11 2.01
N GLU A 60 16.10 0.25 1.03
CA GLU A 60 14.74 0.03 0.52
C GLU A 60 13.79 -0.45 1.63
N GLY A 61 14.24 -1.36 2.48
CA GLY A 61 13.46 -1.85 3.62
C GLY A 61 13.21 -0.78 4.69
N GLU A 62 14.14 0.15 4.92
CA GLU A 62 13.94 1.31 5.81
C GLU A 62 12.87 2.26 5.25
N ILE A 63 12.95 2.59 3.97
CA ILE A 63 11.94 3.43 3.29
C ILE A 63 10.56 2.75 3.37
N TYR A 64 10.51 1.43 3.15
CA TYR A 64 9.27 0.67 3.24
C TYR A 64 8.70 0.65 4.66
N ARG A 65 9.55 0.54 5.69
CA ARG A 65 9.14 0.64 7.10
C ARG A 65 8.47 1.98 7.37
N ASP A 66 9.09 3.09 6.97
CA ASP A 66 8.57 4.44 7.23
C ASP A 66 7.20 4.64 6.57
N GLN A 67 7.01 4.12 5.35
CA GLN A 67 5.72 4.14 4.67
C GLN A 67 4.65 3.32 5.42
N LEU A 68 5.02 2.13 5.93
CA LEU A 68 4.11 1.31 6.72
C LEU A 68 3.73 1.96 8.05
N GLU A 69 4.65 2.69 8.70
CA GLU A 69 4.36 3.43 9.93
C GLU A 69 3.31 4.51 9.70
N LEU A 70 3.49 5.33 8.66
CA LEU A 70 2.50 6.35 8.27
C LEU A 70 1.13 5.74 7.96
N GLN A 71 1.11 4.60 7.25
CA GLN A 71 -0.14 3.90 6.93
C GLN A 71 -0.80 3.30 8.18
N ALA A 72 -0.02 2.69 9.07
CA ALA A 72 -0.53 2.12 10.31
C ALA A 72 -1.17 3.22 11.19
N ASP A 73 -0.54 4.38 11.30
CA ASP A 73 -1.06 5.51 12.08
C ASP A 73 -2.34 6.09 11.46
N HIS A 74 -2.37 6.28 10.14
CA HIS A 74 -3.56 6.77 9.44
C HIS A 74 -4.73 5.78 9.54
N LEU A 75 -4.51 4.50 9.27
CA LEU A 75 -5.55 3.47 9.37
C LEU A 75 -6.03 3.29 10.81
N SER A 76 -5.13 3.39 11.79
CA SER A 76 -5.51 3.37 13.22
C SER A 76 -6.32 4.60 13.62
N ALA A 77 -6.02 5.78 13.05
CA ALA A 77 -6.84 6.97 13.24
C ALA A 77 -8.24 6.78 12.65
N LEU A 78 -8.34 6.28 11.42
CA LEU A 78 -9.63 5.96 10.78
C LEU A 78 -10.41 4.88 11.54
N ALA A 79 -9.76 3.85 12.07
CA ALA A 79 -10.43 2.80 12.84
C ALA A 79 -10.99 3.32 14.17
N ARG A 80 -10.36 4.35 14.76
CA ARG A 80 -10.86 5.03 15.98
C ARG A 80 -11.97 6.03 15.68
N GLN A 81 -11.91 6.66 14.53
CA GLN A 81 -13.03 7.44 14.00
C GLN A 81 -14.10 6.44 13.63
N GLN A 82 -14.94 6.07 14.59
CA GLN A 82 -16.11 5.24 14.40
C GLN A 82 -17.09 6.03 13.50
N THR A 83 -16.76 6.14 12.22
CA THR A 83 -17.62 6.67 11.16
C THR A 83 -18.64 5.59 10.88
N LEU A 84 -19.49 5.35 11.87
CA LEU A 84 -20.88 5.07 11.61
C LEU A 84 -21.38 6.29 10.83
N ILE A 85 -21.08 6.35 9.54
CA ILE A 85 -21.98 6.97 8.60
C ILE A 85 -23.23 6.12 8.80
N PRO A 86 -24.31 6.64 9.42
CA PRO A 86 -25.56 5.91 9.42
C PRO A 86 -25.89 5.72 7.95
N VAL A 87 -25.60 4.53 7.43
CA VAL A 87 -26.11 4.11 6.15
C VAL A 87 -27.58 3.95 6.44
N ASP A 88 -28.33 5.02 6.22
CA ASP A 88 -29.77 5.00 6.28
C ASP A 88 -30.23 4.13 5.12
N LEU A 89 -30.22 2.82 5.33
CA LEU A 89 -30.76 1.82 4.41
C LEU A 89 -32.24 2.11 4.13
N ARG A 90 -32.89 2.89 5.00
CA ARG A 90 -34.26 3.37 4.87
C ARG A 90 -34.45 4.39 3.73
N SER A 91 -33.42 5.12 3.31
CA SER A 91 -33.51 6.06 2.18
C SER A 91 -33.61 5.38 0.82
N SER A 92 -33.37 4.06 0.73
CA SER A 92 -33.57 3.28 -0.50
C SER A 92 -34.99 2.72 -0.65
N LEU A 93 -35.85 2.85 0.36
CA LEU A 93 -37.24 2.37 0.34
C LEU A 93 -38.25 3.44 -0.11
N ALA A 94 -37.79 4.49 -0.81
CA ALA A 94 -38.67 5.39 -1.52
C ALA A 94 -39.43 4.62 -2.61
N SER A 95 -40.69 4.32 -2.28
CA SER A 95 -41.76 3.70 -3.06
C SER A 95 -41.53 3.59 -4.57
N PRO A 96 -41.57 2.37 -5.16
CA PRO A 96 -41.93 2.27 -6.56
C PRO A 96 -43.34 2.87 -6.76
N PRO A 97 -43.58 3.70 -7.79
CA PRO A 97 -44.94 4.07 -8.17
C PRO A 97 -45.69 2.79 -8.55
N ALA A 98 -46.89 2.63 -7.99
CA ALA A 98 -47.79 1.53 -8.24
C ALA A 98 -48.07 1.39 -9.75
N SER A 99 -47.45 0.41 -10.39
CA SER A 99 -47.75 0.03 -11.77
C SER A 99 -48.12 -1.45 -11.79
N ALA A 100 -49.43 -1.67 -11.88
CA ALA A 100 -50.22 -2.81 -12.35
C ALA A 100 -49.64 -4.25 -12.32
N PRO A 101 -50.46 -5.25 -11.88
CA PRO A 101 -50.09 -6.66 -11.95
C PRO A 101 -50.15 -7.21 -13.39
N PRO A 102 -49.12 -7.92 -13.90
CA PRO A 102 -49.28 -8.79 -15.05
C PRO A 102 -49.70 -10.23 -14.62
N PRO A 103 -50.44 -10.96 -15.47
CA PRO A 103 -51.04 -12.24 -15.15
C PRO A 103 -50.06 -13.42 -15.22
N SER A 104 -50.32 -14.35 -14.30
CA SER A 104 -50.02 -15.79 -14.26
C SER A 104 -49.34 -16.42 -15.48
N SER A 105 -48.15 -16.99 -15.27
CA SER A 105 -47.67 -18.15 -16.06
C SER A 105 -46.88 -19.13 -15.19
N PRO A 106 -47.14 -20.45 -15.28
CA PRO A 106 -46.57 -21.48 -14.42
C PRO A 106 -45.26 -22.12 -14.96
N SER A 107 -44.27 -22.27 -14.05
CA SER A 107 -43.27 -23.38 -13.94
C SER A 107 -42.30 -23.66 -15.12
N PRO A 108 -41.21 -24.48 -14.99
CA PRO A 108 -40.67 -25.24 -13.85
C PRO A 108 -39.15 -25.03 -13.55
N HIS A 109 -38.72 -25.62 -12.42
CA HIS A 109 -37.34 -25.71 -11.91
C HIS A 109 -36.41 -26.60 -12.77
N PRO A 110 -35.08 -26.48 -12.57
CA PRO A 110 -34.35 -27.69 -12.15
C PRO A 110 -33.37 -27.47 -10.96
N SER A 111 -33.50 -28.39 -10.00
CA SER A 111 -32.48 -29.16 -9.27
C SER A 111 -31.11 -28.50 -9.01
N ALA A 112 -30.81 -28.09 -7.78
CA ALA A 112 -30.26 -28.94 -6.71
C ALA A 112 -28.83 -29.46 -7.00
N SER A 113 -27.84 -28.78 -6.41
CA SER A 113 -26.52 -29.34 -6.11
C SER A 113 -26.03 -28.69 -4.81
N SER A 114 -26.56 -29.19 -3.69
CA SER A 114 -26.09 -28.89 -2.35
C SER A 114 -24.73 -29.56 -2.15
N SER A 115 -23.65 -28.80 -2.27
CA SER A 115 -22.33 -29.24 -1.84
C SER A 115 -22.09 -28.80 -0.41
N SER A 116 -22.47 -29.66 0.53
CA SER A 116 -22.18 -29.54 1.97
C SER A 116 -20.67 -29.60 2.21
N ARG A 117 -19.99 -28.45 2.21
CA ARG A 117 -18.64 -28.35 2.78
C ARG A 117 -18.76 -28.22 4.29
N LEU A 118 -18.49 -29.34 4.97
CA LEU A 118 -18.14 -29.38 6.38
C LEU A 118 -16.96 -28.42 6.62
N GLY A 119 -17.25 -27.27 7.21
CA GLY A 119 -16.23 -26.32 7.65
C GLY A 119 -15.52 -26.84 8.91
N PRO A 120 -14.20 -26.58 9.07
CA PRO A 120 -13.49 -26.94 10.29
C PRO A 120 -14.04 -26.18 11.49
N SER A 121 -14.22 -26.91 12.58
CA SER A 121 -14.73 -26.47 13.88
C SER A 121 -14.09 -25.16 14.34
N ARG A 122 -14.96 -24.19 14.59
CA ARG A 122 -14.64 -22.87 15.13
C ARG A 122 -14.07 -23.03 16.54
N PRO A 123 -12.83 -22.60 16.85
CA PRO A 123 -12.33 -22.60 18.22
C PRO A 123 -13.12 -21.62 19.08
N THR A 124 -13.44 -22.07 20.28
CA THR A 124 -14.16 -21.34 21.33
C THR A 124 -13.41 -20.06 21.68
N ARG A 125 -14.08 -18.92 21.47
CA ARG A 125 -13.57 -17.59 21.76
C ARG A 125 -13.43 -17.41 23.28
N PRO A 126 -12.22 -17.16 23.82
CA PRO A 126 -12.07 -16.85 25.23
C PRO A 126 -12.73 -15.51 25.57
N SER A 127 -13.39 -15.49 26.72
CA SER A 127 -14.15 -14.38 27.28
C SER A 127 -13.30 -13.11 27.38
N ARG A 128 -13.80 -12.04 26.76
CA ARG A 128 -13.17 -10.71 26.76
C ARG A 128 -13.31 -10.08 28.16
N PRO A 129 -12.22 -9.61 28.79
CA PRO A 129 -12.30 -8.87 30.05
C PRO A 129 -12.96 -7.48 29.85
N PRO A 130 -13.54 -6.90 30.92
CA PRO A 130 -14.25 -5.63 30.87
C PRO A 130 -13.31 -4.45 30.54
N PRO A 131 -13.82 -3.39 29.87
CA PRO A 131 -13.05 -2.20 29.55
C PRO A 131 -12.75 -1.36 30.81
N LEU A 132 -11.51 -0.89 30.92
CA LEU A 132 -11.08 0.09 31.93
C LEU A 132 -11.56 1.51 31.55
N PRO A 133 -11.78 2.40 32.54
CA PRO A 133 -12.27 3.75 32.32
C PRO A 133 -11.23 4.67 31.63
N PRO A 134 -11.68 5.69 30.88
CA PRO A 134 -10.80 6.62 30.18
C PRO A 134 -10.11 7.59 31.15
N ALA A 135 -8.78 7.66 31.06
CA ALA A 135 -8.00 8.72 31.69
C ALA A 135 -8.21 10.03 30.92
N ILE A 136 -8.71 11.02 31.63
CA ILE A 136 -8.86 12.41 31.20
C ILE A 136 -7.45 13.03 31.19
N SER A 137 -6.98 13.54 30.07
CA SER A 137 -5.74 14.31 30.01
C SER A 137 -5.91 15.52 29.11
N ALA A 138 -6.04 16.65 29.82
CA ALA A 138 -5.64 18.01 29.51
C ALA A 138 -5.37 18.38 28.04
N SER A 139 -6.22 19.26 27.55
CA SER A 139 -6.02 20.13 26.40
C SER A 139 -4.90 21.16 26.65
N GLU A 140 -3.84 21.14 25.84
CA GLU A 140 -2.94 22.29 25.63
C GLU A 140 -3.32 23.03 24.33
N PRO A 141 -3.43 24.38 24.34
CA PRO A 141 -3.64 25.17 23.14
C PRO A 141 -2.33 25.39 22.38
N ASN A 142 -2.24 24.81 21.18
CA ASN A 142 -1.08 24.94 20.30
C ASN A 142 -1.21 26.20 19.43
N SER A 143 -0.38 27.21 19.68
CA SER A 143 -0.32 28.46 18.91
C SER A 143 0.32 28.23 17.53
N PRO A 144 -0.29 28.69 16.42
CA PRO A 144 0.29 28.56 15.09
C PRO A 144 1.45 29.56 14.90
N SER A 145 2.65 29.03 14.71
CA SER A 145 3.84 29.82 14.35
C SER A 145 3.87 30.08 12.83
N PRO A 146 4.29 31.27 12.37
CA PRO A 146 4.34 31.63 10.96
C PRO A 146 5.44 30.89 10.18
N PRO A 147 5.27 30.67 8.86
CA PRO A 147 6.23 29.91 8.05
C PRO A 147 7.54 30.66 7.88
N SER A 148 8.63 30.02 8.29
CA SER A 148 9.99 30.55 8.13
C SER A 148 10.40 30.59 6.64
N PRO A 149 11.19 31.61 6.22
CA PRO A 149 11.67 31.71 4.84
C PRO A 149 12.61 30.54 4.48
N PRO A 150 12.64 30.11 3.21
CA PRO A 150 13.41 28.95 2.78
C PRO A 150 14.90 29.20 2.96
N SER A 151 15.51 28.45 3.89
CA SER A 151 16.96 28.40 4.13
C SER A 151 17.73 28.24 2.81
N ALA A 152 18.86 28.95 2.69
CA ALA A 152 19.79 28.88 1.57
C ALA A 152 20.24 27.44 1.26
N ASP A 153 20.17 26.53 2.22
CA ASP A 153 20.51 25.11 2.05
C ASP A 153 19.53 24.35 1.15
N ARG A 154 18.25 24.75 1.12
CA ARG A 154 17.25 24.12 0.23
C ARG A 154 17.58 24.36 -1.24
N ARG A 155 18.15 25.53 -1.58
CA ARG A 155 18.57 25.83 -2.97
C ARG A 155 19.78 24.99 -3.39
N LYS A 156 20.72 24.74 -2.48
CA LYS A 156 21.88 23.86 -2.73
C LYS A 156 21.43 22.41 -2.93
N LEU A 157 20.48 21.93 -2.12
CA LEU A 157 19.91 20.59 -2.26
C LEU A 157 19.21 20.40 -3.62
N LEU A 158 18.38 21.36 -4.03
CA LEU A 158 17.68 21.30 -5.32
C LEU A 158 18.66 21.31 -6.50
N ARG A 159 19.75 22.08 -6.41
CA ARG A 159 20.82 22.08 -7.43
C ARG A 159 21.55 20.74 -7.49
N ALA A 160 21.83 20.11 -6.35
CA ALA A 160 22.46 18.79 -6.29
C ALA A 160 21.57 17.68 -6.86
N ILE A 161 20.25 17.71 -6.58
CA ILE A 161 19.29 16.74 -7.13
C ILE A 161 19.19 16.89 -8.66
N SER A 162 19.15 18.11 -9.17
CA SER A 162 19.09 18.37 -10.61
C SER A 162 20.35 17.87 -11.34
N ALA A 163 21.53 18.09 -10.76
CA ALA A 163 22.80 17.60 -11.31
C ALA A 163 22.93 16.06 -11.30
N ARG A 164 22.32 15.38 -10.31
CA ARG A 164 22.31 13.91 -10.25
C ARG A 164 21.39 13.29 -11.31
N ASN A 165 20.26 13.94 -11.61
CA ASN A 165 19.31 13.46 -12.60
C ASN A 165 19.82 13.55 -14.04
N SER A 166 20.71 14.50 -14.36
CA SER A 166 21.31 14.58 -15.69
C SER A 166 22.33 13.46 -15.96
N GLN A 167 23.06 13.00 -14.93
CA GLN A 167 24.00 11.88 -15.06
C GLN A 167 23.31 10.51 -15.16
N SER A 168 22.13 10.34 -14.56
CA SER A 168 21.35 9.09 -14.59
C SER A 168 20.88 8.69 -16.01
N ARG A 169 20.81 9.64 -16.96
CA ARG A 169 20.42 9.34 -18.36
C ARG A 169 21.51 8.63 -19.16
N VAL A 170 22.77 8.68 -18.74
CA VAL A 170 23.91 8.19 -19.54
C VAL A 170 24.25 6.73 -19.23
N LEU A 171 23.88 6.23 -18.05
CA LEU A 171 24.04 4.83 -17.70
C LEU A 171 22.65 4.18 -17.76
N GLY A 172 22.37 3.51 -18.88
CA GLY A 172 21.10 2.84 -19.17
C GLY A 172 20.60 1.98 -18.00
N VAL A 173 19.82 2.60 -17.13
CA VAL A 173 19.02 1.91 -16.11
C VAL A 173 18.11 0.98 -16.89
N ARG A 174 18.36 -0.32 -16.78
CA ARG A 174 17.48 -1.38 -17.28
C ARG A 174 16.08 -1.12 -16.70
N ARG A 175 15.24 -0.47 -17.49
CA ARG A 175 13.83 -0.24 -17.16
C ARG A 175 13.18 -1.60 -16.94
N ASN A 176 12.52 -1.76 -15.80
CA ASN A 176 11.74 -2.94 -15.46
C ASN A 176 10.59 -3.10 -16.47
N ARG A 177 10.78 -3.93 -17.50
CA ARG A 177 9.77 -4.27 -18.52
C ARG A 177 8.46 -4.84 -17.96
N PHE A 178 8.47 -5.28 -16.71
CA PHE A 178 7.28 -5.85 -16.06
C PHE A 178 6.25 -4.79 -15.61
N MET A 179 6.67 -3.52 -15.46
CA MET A 179 5.77 -2.38 -15.15
C MET A 179 5.32 -1.62 -16.41
N GLU A 180 5.87 -1.94 -17.59
CA GLU A 180 5.37 -1.46 -18.87
C GLU A 180 4.27 -2.43 -19.33
N GLY A 181 3.04 -2.13 -18.92
CA GLY A 181 1.87 -2.72 -19.57
C GLY A 181 1.88 -2.42 -21.08
N PRO A 182 1.02 -3.07 -21.88
CA PRO A 182 0.92 -2.83 -23.30
C PRO A 182 0.87 -1.32 -23.60
N GLU A 183 1.79 -0.81 -24.43
CA GLU A 183 1.80 0.61 -24.77
C GLU A 183 0.41 1.02 -25.28
N PRO A 184 -0.21 2.08 -24.72
CA PRO A 184 -1.48 2.59 -25.21
C PRO A 184 -1.41 2.88 -26.71
N SER A 185 -2.43 2.43 -27.46
CA SER A 185 -2.47 2.48 -28.93
C SER A 185 -2.29 3.88 -29.52
N TRP A 186 -2.63 4.93 -28.77
CA TRP A 186 -2.43 6.32 -29.20
C TRP A 186 -0.96 6.74 -29.30
N ILE A 187 -0.07 6.16 -28.47
CA ILE A 187 1.38 6.43 -28.52
C ILE A 187 2.00 5.83 -29.78
N ARG A 188 1.55 4.63 -30.18
CA ARG A 188 1.98 3.98 -31.43
C ARG A 188 1.57 4.81 -32.66
N ARG A 189 0.30 5.24 -32.71
CA ARG A 189 -0.21 6.04 -33.84
C ARG A 189 0.57 7.35 -34.00
N LYS A 190 0.89 8.04 -32.90
CA LYS A 190 1.69 9.28 -32.95
C LYS A 190 3.09 9.06 -33.53
N ARG A 191 3.76 7.96 -33.19
CA ARG A 191 5.12 7.65 -33.70
C ARG A 191 5.09 7.25 -35.19
N GLU A 192 4.05 6.57 -35.63
CA GLU A 192 3.83 6.26 -37.06
C GLU A 192 3.57 7.52 -37.89
N ASP A 193 2.83 8.49 -37.33
CA ASP A 193 2.57 9.77 -37.98
C ASP A 193 3.85 10.63 -38.09
N GLU A 194 4.72 10.62 -37.06
CA GLU A 194 6.03 11.28 -37.09
C GLU A 194 6.97 10.64 -38.12
N GLN A 195 7.03 9.30 -38.22
CA GLN A 195 7.84 8.62 -39.24
C GLN A 195 7.33 8.86 -40.67
N LYS A 196 6.00 8.94 -40.85
CA LYS A 196 5.41 9.31 -42.16
C LYS A 196 5.69 10.76 -42.53
N ALA A 197 5.85 11.66 -41.56
CA ALA A 197 6.20 13.05 -41.81
C ALA A 197 7.68 13.18 -42.24
N GLU A 198 8.60 12.46 -41.60
CA GLU A 198 10.03 12.48 -41.95
C GLU A 198 10.33 11.78 -43.29
N GLY A 199 9.62 10.70 -43.61
CA GLY A 199 9.80 9.97 -44.88
C GLY A 199 9.28 10.70 -46.13
N LYS A 200 8.65 11.86 -46.00
CA LYS A 200 8.06 12.63 -47.12
C LYS A 200 8.90 13.83 -47.57
N SER A 201 10.10 13.99 -47.01
CA SER A 201 11.07 15.05 -47.36
C SER A 201 12.31 14.54 -48.10
N ALA A 202 12.26 13.33 -48.67
CA ALA A 202 13.29 12.79 -49.56
C ALA A 202 12.79 12.75 -51.01
#